data_AF-A0ABD3UUX4-F1
#
_entry.id   AF-A0ABD3UUX4-F1
#
_cell.length_a   1.000
_cell.length_b   1.000
_cell.length_c   1.000
_cell.angle_alpha   90.00
_cell.angle_beta   90.00
_cell.angle_gamma   90.00
#
_symmetry.space_group_name_H-M   'P 1'
#
loop_
_entity.id
_entity.type
_entity.pdbx_description
1 polymer ?
#
loop_
_entity_poly.entity_id
_entity_poly.type
_entity_poly.pdbx_seq_one_letter_code
_entity_poly.pdbx_strand_id
1 'polypeptide(L)'
;MHAAYEIVVLSLLFSGVFAGTEISVPDFSASEWCSSVGTGRIPDPIHCQMYFDCSVVYNEVPPGLGQHQVECPYPDLFSEETLQCEAFDTVKCADRIEPVNKCDYTMNKCNGPNCQPCEISYPKCEGLSDGFHAHPMKNDSPYYIECYKSRLIGVQICPIGSDGRIMFFLEEDQKCTAMT
;
A
#
# COMPACT_ATOMS: atom_id res chain seq x y z
N MET A 1 -32.06 -32.30 -10.07
CA MET A 1 -32.90 -31.95 -11.22
C MET A 1 -32.14 -30.87 -11.97
N HIS A 2 -31.55 -31.22 -13.11
CA HIS A 2 -30.73 -30.33 -13.92
C HIS A 2 -31.65 -29.48 -14.81
N ALA A 3 -31.51 -28.16 -14.77
CA ALA A 3 -32.10 -27.27 -15.75
C ALA A 3 -30.98 -26.40 -16.34
N ALA A 4 -30.52 -26.80 -17.53
CA ALA A 4 -29.66 -26.01 -18.38
C ALA A 4 -30.47 -24.87 -19.01
N TYR A 5 -29.92 -23.67 -19.08
CA TYR A 5 -30.48 -22.57 -19.85
C TYR A 5 -29.56 -22.28 -21.04
N GLU A 6 -30.10 -22.46 -22.25
CA GLU A 6 -29.45 -22.11 -23.51
C GLU A 6 -29.32 -20.59 -23.68
N ILE A 7 -28.15 -20.14 -24.13
CA ILE A 7 -27.90 -18.76 -24.55
C ILE A 7 -28.10 -18.70 -26.07
N VAL A 8 -29.22 -18.10 -26.50
CA VAL A 8 -29.46 -17.75 -27.91
C VAL A 8 -28.72 -16.44 -28.19
N VAL A 9 -27.60 -16.51 -28.91
CA VAL A 9 -26.88 -15.33 -29.39
C VAL A 9 -27.53 -14.85 -30.69
N LEU A 10 -28.42 -13.85 -30.59
CA LEU A 10 -28.95 -13.15 -31.76
C LEU A 10 -28.08 -11.91 -32.03
N SER A 11 -27.32 -11.95 -33.12
CA SER A 11 -26.49 -10.86 -33.59
C SER A 11 -27.35 -9.81 -34.30
N LEU A 12 -27.43 -8.61 -33.74
CA LEU A 12 -28.00 -7.43 -34.40
C LEU A 12 -26.97 -6.30 -34.43
N LEU A 13 -26.59 -5.92 -35.64
CA LEU A 13 -25.84 -4.73 -35.97
C LEU A 13 -26.73 -3.50 -35.72
N PHE A 14 -26.37 -2.66 -34.75
CA PHE A 14 -26.93 -1.33 -34.60
C PHE A 14 -25.81 -0.30 -34.47
N SER A 15 -25.70 0.56 -35.49
CA SER A 15 -25.08 1.87 -35.36
C SER A 15 -25.97 2.72 -34.46
N GLY A 16 -25.49 3.03 -33.26
CA GLY A 16 -26.27 3.79 -32.28
C GLY A 16 -25.38 4.29 -31.16
N VAL A 17 -25.44 5.61 -30.95
CA VAL A 17 -24.88 6.41 -29.86
C VAL A 17 -24.78 5.62 -28.54
N PHE A 18 -23.57 5.45 -28.01
CA PHE A 18 -23.35 4.96 -26.65
C PHE A 18 -23.79 6.05 -25.66
N ALA A 19 -25.07 6.02 -25.27
CA ALA A 19 -25.46 6.52 -23.96
C ALA A 19 -24.89 5.51 -22.95
N GLY A 20 -23.77 5.87 -22.32
CA GLY A 20 -23.14 5.06 -21.29
C GLY A 20 -24.12 4.82 -20.15
N THR A 21 -24.68 3.62 -20.09
CA THR A 21 -25.22 3.08 -18.85
C THR A 21 -24.03 2.84 -17.95
N GLU A 22 -23.85 3.67 -16.93
CA GLU A 22 -23.01 3.31 -15.81
C GLU A 22 -23.53 1.98 -15.27
N ILE A 23 -22.76 0.92 -15.46
CA ILE A 23 -22.97 -0.33 -14.75
C ILE A 23 -22.62 0.01 -13.32
N SER A 24 -23.63 0.33 -12.51
CA SER A 24 -23.46 0.43 -11.06
C SER A 24 -23.07 -0.97 -10.58
N VAL A 25 -21.77 -1.17 -10.40
CA VAL A 25 -21.23 -2.33 -9.68
C VAL A 25 -22.01 -2.40 -8.36
N PRO A 26 -22.58 -3.56 -7.97
CA PRO A 26 -23.32 -3.66 -6.72
C PRO A 26 -22.44 -3.12 -5.60
N ASP A 27 -22.96 -2.13 -4.88
CA ASP A 27 -22.31 -1.50 -3.73
C ASP A 27 -22.10 -2.60 -2.68
N PHE A 28 -20.89 -3.17 -2.65
CA PHE A 28 -20.55 -4.21 -1.72
C PHE A 28 -20.43 -3.55 -0.33
N SER A 29 -21.49 -3.65 0.47
CA SER A 29 -21.47 -3.20 1.85
C SER A 29 -20.77 -4.23 2.73
N ALA A 30 -19.49 -3.99 3.04
CA ALA A 30 -18.74 -4.82 3.98
C ALA A 30 -19.45 -4.98 5.33
N SER A 31 -20.19 -3.95 5.76
CA SER A 31 -21.00 -3.97 6.98
C SER A 31 -22.15 -4.97 6.92
N GLU A 32 -22.84 -5.07 5.77
CA GLU A 32 -23.91 -6.06 5.58
C GLU A 32 -23.34 -7.47 5.57
N TRP A 33 -22.21 -7.66 4.88
CA TRP A 33 -21.51 -8.94 4.86
C TRP A 33 -21.11 -9.37 6.28
N CYS A 34 -20.48 -8.49 7.04
CA CYS A 34 -20.09 -8.76 8.42
C CYS A 34 -21.25 -9.07 9.34
N SER A 35 -22.39 -8.40 9.15
CA SER A 35 -23.62 -8.70 9.89
C SER A 35 -24.16 -10.11 9.60
N SER A 36 -23.86 -10.68 8.42
CA SER A 36 -24.33 -12.01 8.02
C SER A 36 -23.42 -13.15 8.49
N VAL A 37 -22.09 -12.97 8.46
CA VAL A 37 -21.11 -14.03 8.77
C VAL A 37 -20.63 -14.00 10.22
N GLY A 38 -20.74 -12.86 10.89
CA GLY A 38 -20.25 -12.62 12.25
C GLY A 38 -18.74 -12.42 12.33
N THR A 39 -17.94 -13.37 11.83
CA THR A 39 -16.47 -13.29 11.80
C THR A 39 -15.94 -13.70 10.43
N GLY A 40 -14.98 -12.96 9.90
CA GLY A 40 -14.36 -13.27 8.62
C GLY A 40 -13.54 -12.10 8.08
N ARG A 41 -12.74 -12.40 7.06
CA ARG A 41 -11.95 -11.42 6.33
C ARG A 41 -12.18 -11.53 4.83
N ILE A 42 -12.19 -10.39 4.17
CA ILE A 42 -12.34 -10.29 2.71
C ILE A 42 -11.48 -9.14 2.18
N PRO A 43 -10.97 -9.24 0.94
CA PRO A 43 -10.21 -8.16 0.33
C PRO A 43 -11.06 -6.91 0.11
N ASP A 44 -10.44 -5.74 0.21
CA ASP A 44 -11.01 -4.49 -0.31
C ASP A 44 -11.00 -4.56 -1.84
N PRO A 45 -12.11 -4.23 -2.54
CA PRO A 45 -12.22 -4.40 -3.98
C PRO A 45 -11.37 -3.41 -4.79
N ILE A 46 -10.86 -2.35 -4.17
CA ILE A 46 -10.16 -1.26 -4.84
C ILE A 46 -8.68 -1.24 -4.43
N HIS A 47 -8.37 -1.40 -3.14
CA HIS A 47 -7.03 -1.18 -2.62
C HIS A 47 -6.36 -2.49 -2.21
N CYS A 48 -5.21 -2.79 -2.78
CA CYS A 48 -4.56 -4.10 -2.61
C CYS A 48 -4.06 -4.36 -1.18
N GLN A 49 -3.67 -3.28 -0.50
CA GLN A 49 -3.20 -3.32 0.89
C GLN A 49 -4.33 -3.30 1.92
N MET A 50 -5.59 -3.15 1.51
CA MET A 50 -6.73 -3.05 2.40
C MET A 50 -7.61 -4.30 2.35
N TYR A 51 -8.32 -4.51 3.46
CA TYR A 51 -9.27 -5.59 3.62
C TYR A 51 -10.33 -5.20 4.66
N PHE A 52 -11.39 -5.99 4.75
CA PHE A 52 -12.36 -5.88 5.83
C PHE A 52 -12.21 -7.05 6.79
N ASP A 53 -12.19 -6.78 8.09
CA ASP A 53 -12.23 -7.76 9.18
C ASP A 53 -13.47 -7.51 10.03
N CYS A 54 -14.42 -8.45 10.01
CA CYS A 54 -15.68 -8.32 10.75
C CYS A 54 -15.50 -8.34 12.27
N SER A 55 -14.34 -8.76 12.75
CA SER A 55 -13.98 -8.73 14.16
C SER A 55 -13.65 -7.32 14.64
N VAL A 56 -13.27 -6.41 13.72
CA VAL A 56 -12.88 -5.03 14.04
C VAL A 56 -14.11 -4.14 14.08
N VAL A 57 -14.42 -3.57 15.24
CA VAL A 57 -15.60 -2.71 15.44
C VAL A 57 -15.23 -1.22 15.45
N TYR A 58 -16.22 -0.34 15.30
CA TYR A 58 -16.03 1.11 15.11
C TYR A 58 -15.01 1.77 16.04
N ASN A 59 -15.02 1.41 17.32
CA ASN A 59 -14.13 2.01 18.33
C ASN A 59 -12.67 1.56 18.19
N GLU A 60 -12.39 0.56 17.37
CA GLU A 60 -11.06 -0.01 17.12
C GLU A 60 -10.52 0.37 15.74
N VAL A 61 -11.36 0.95 14.87
CA VAL A 61 -10.97 1.37 13.51
C VAL A 61 -10.10 2.64 13.60
N PRO A 62 -8.88 2.62 13.04
CA PRO A 62 -8.04 3.81 13.00
C PRO A 62 -8.67 4.98 12.22
N PRO A 63 -8.35 6.24 12.59
CA PRO A 63 -8.80 7.40 11.83
C PRO A 63 -8.39 7.32 10.36
N GLY A 64 -9.34 7.57 9.45
CA GLY A 64 -9.12 7.52 8.01
C GLY A 64 -9.52 6.21 7.34
N LEU A 65 -9.90 5.19 8.11
CA LEU A 65 -10.46 3.93 7.60
C LEU A 65 -11.96 3.84 7.87
N GLY A 66 -12.67 3.13 6.99
CA GLY A 66 -14.09 2.83 7.14
C GLY A 66 -14.38 1.74 8.17
N GLN A 67 -15.65 1.57 8.53
CA GLN A 67 -16.09 0.50 9.45
C GLN A 67 -15.61 -0.88 8.95
N HIS A 68 -15.05 -1.68 9.86
CA HIS A 68 -14.41 -2.99 9.57
C HIS A 68 -13.18 -2.93 8.67
N GLN A 69 -12.80 -1.78 8.12
CA GLN A 69 -11.68 -1.68 7.21
C GLN A 69 -10.36 -1.70 7.98
N VAL A 70 -9.42 -2.48 7.47
CA VAL A 70 -8.09 -2.64 8.01
C VAL A 70 -7.08 -2.49 6.87
N GLU A 71 -5.92 -1.91 7.19
CA GLU A 71 -4.81 -1.75 6.27
C GLU A 71 -3.65 -2.65 6.72
N CYS A 72 -3.04 -3.38 5.78
CA CYS A 72 -1.84 -4.15 6.07
C CYS A 72 -0.66 -3.22 6.47
N PRO A 73 0.28 -3.68 7.31
CA PRO A 73 1.49 -2.92 7.59
C PRO A 73 2.31 -2.72 6.32
N TYR A 74 2.79 -1.51 6.05
CA TYR A 74 3.70 -1.30 4.92
C TYR A 74 5.00 -2.12 5.08
N PRO A 75 5.50 -2.80 4.02
CA PRO A 75 5.01 -2.79 2.64
C PRO A 75 4.00 -3.90 2.30
N ASP A 76 3.54 -4.70 3.26
CA ASP A 76 2.70 -5.87 3.02
C ASP A 76 1.36 -5.53 2.34
N LEU A 77 0.84 -6.50 1.61
CA LEU A 77 -0.40 -6.44 0.84
C LEU A 77 -1.35 -7.56 1.28
N PHE A 78 -2.66 -7.39 1.08
CA PHE A 78 -3.62 -8.41 1.50
C PHE A 78 -3.83 -9.46 0.40
N SER A 79 -3.49 -10.71 0.71
CA SER A 79 -3.62 -11.86 -0.19
C SER A 79 -5.06 -12.37 -0.25
N GLU A 80 -5.62 -12.43 -1.45
CA GLU A 80 -6.97 -13.00 -1.68
C GLU A 80 -6.97 -14.54 -1.56
N GLU A 81 -5.80 -15.17 -1.67
CA GLU A 81 -5.65 -16.62 -1.59
C GLU A 81 -5.63 -17.11 -0.14
N THR A 82 -4.90 -16.40 0.74
CA THR A 82 -4.71 -16.81 2.14
C THR A 82 -5.53 -16.00 3.13
N LEU A 83 -6.11 -14.88 2.70
CA LEU A 83 -6.86 -13.91 3.51
C LEU A 83 -6.01 -13.32 4.65
N GLN A 84 -4.73 -13.06 4.36
CA GLN A 84 -3.74 -12.51 5.29
C GLN A 84 -2.90 -11.42 4.62
N CYS A 85 -2.26 -10.59 5.45
CA CYS A 85 -1.22 -9.68 4.99
C CYS A 85 0.07 -10.47 4.73
N GLU A 86 0.62 -10.32 3.54
CA GLU A 86 1.82 -11.01 3.07
C GLU A 86 2.77 -10.03 2.38
N ALA A 87 4.03 -10.44 2.21
CA ALA A 87 5.05 -9.61 1.58
C ALA A 87 4.61 -9.17 0.18
N PHE A 88 4.81 -7.89 -0.13
CA PHE A 88 4.31 -7.27 -1.37
C PHE A 88 4.76 -7.98 -2.65
N ASP A 89 5.93 -8.61 -2.64
CA ASP A 89 6.48 -9.28 -3.80
C ASP A 89 6.01 -10.73 -3.97
N THR A 90 5.14 -11.19 -3.07
CA THR A 90 4.49 -12.51 -3.13
C THR A 90 3.00 -12.41 -3.48
N VAL A 91 2.36 -11.28 -3.18
CA VAL A 91 0.94 -11.03 -3.43
C VAL A 91 0.70 -10.57 -4.86
N LYS A 92 -0.42 -11.01 -5.47
CA LYS A 92 -0.89 -10.52 -6.77
C LYS A 92 -2.11 -9.62 -6.56
N CYS A 93 -1.99 -8.34 -6.91
CA CYS A 93 -3.08 -7.37 -6.74
C CYS A 93 -4.16 -7.42 -7.83
N ALA A 94 -3.89 -8.08 -8.96
CA ALA A 94 -4.77 -8.09 -10.12
C ALA A 94 -5.18 -6.66 -10.53
N ASP A 95 -6.48 -6.33 -10.45
CA ASP A 95 -7.03 -5.02 -10.82
C ASP A 95 -7.07 -4.02 -9.64
N ARG A 96 -6.69 -4.44 -8.43
CA ARG A 96 -6.63 -3.56 -7.25
C ARG A 96 -5.42 -2.63 -7.34
N ILE A 97 -5.58 -1.41 -6.84
CA ILE A 97 -4.53 -0.40 -6.75
C ILE A 97 -3.48 -0.88 -5.75
N GLU A 98 -2.25 -1.07 -6.24
CA GLU A 98 -1.10 -1.43 -5.43
C GLU A 98 -0.33 -0.17 -5.01
N PRO A 99 -0.33 0.22 -3.72
CA PRO A 99 0.50 1.30 -3.24
C PRO A 99 1.99 0.92 -3.27
N VAL A 100 2.82 1.81 -3.81
CA VAL A 100 4.28 1.64 -3.84
C VAL A 100 4.92 2.44 -2.70
N ASN A 101 4.46 3.68 -2.48
CA ASN A 101 5.07 4.55 -1.51
C ASN A 101 4.48 4.33 -0.11
N LYS A 102 5.33 4.47 0.91
CA LYS A 102 4.90 4.32 2.31
C LYS A 102 3.81 5.31 2.70
N CYS A 103 3.83 6.51 2.13
CA CYS A 103 2.82 7.54 2.34
C CYS A 103 1.49 7.30 1.63
N ASP A 104 1.40 6.32 0.73
CA ASP A 104 0.13 5.94 0.10
C ASP A 104 -0.76 5.17 1.10
N TYR A 105 -0.16 4.52 2.09
CA TYR A 105 -0.85 3.83 3.18
C TYR A 105 -1.47 4.86 4.14
N THR A 106 -2.77 4.75 4.36
CA THR A 106 -3.53 5.64 5.24
C THR A 106 -2.96 5.66 6.65
N MET A 107 -2.52 4.51 7.17
CA MET A 107 -1.97 4.37 8.52
C MET A 107 -0.63 5.10 8.72
N ASN A 108 0.10 5.41 7.65
CA ASN A 108 1.36 6.15 7.72
C ASN A 108 1.17 7.67 7.61
N LYS A 109 -0.04 8.14 7.30
CA LYS A 109 -0.35 9.57 7.19
C LYS A 109 -0.56 10.16 8.58
N CYS A 110 0.11 11.28 8.83
CA CYS A 110 -0.15 12.07 10.03
C CYS A 110 -1.38 12.96 9.78
N ASN A 111 -2.43 12.78 10.58
CA ASN A 111 -3.65 13.57 10.51
C ASN A 111 -3.76 14.50 11.73
N GLY A 112 -3.69 15.82 11.53
CA GLY A 112 -3.88 16.79 12.61
C GLY A 112 -3.10 18.11 12.47
N PRO A 113 -3.36 19.09 13.37
CA PRO A 113 -2.58 20.31 13.43
C PRO A 113 -1.14 20.00 13.86
N ASN A 114 -0.15 20.59 13.16
CA ASN A 114 1.30 20.38 13.33
C ASN A 114 1.88 19.05 12.79
N CYS A 115 1.12 18.31 11.98
CA CYS A 115 1.67 17.16 11.26
C CYS A 115 2.69 17.61 10.19
N GLN A 116 3.86 16.99 10.18
CA GLN A 116 4.80 17.14 9.07
C GLN A 116 4.32 16.33 7.85
N PRO A 117 4.56 16.80 6.62
CA PRO A 117 4.35 16.00 5.42
C PRO A 117 5.02 14.63 5.53
N CYS A 118 4.29 13.59 5.12
CA CYS A 118 4.72 12.20 5.29
C CYS A 118 6.05 11.92 4.55
N GLU A 119 6.22 12.50 3.37
CA GLU A 119 7.36 12.32 2.48
C GLU A 119 8.68 12.83 3.07
N ILE A 120 8.62 13.72 4.07
CA ILE A 120 9.80 14.17 4.82
C ILE A 120 10.36 13.03 5.68
N SER A 121 9.48 12.17 6.21
CA SER A 121 9.85 11.03 7.05
C SER A 121 10.07 9.78 6.21
N TYR A 122 9.30 9.61 5.14
CA TYR A 122 9.33 8.45 4.27
C TYR A 122 9.50 8.88 2.80
N PRO A 123 10.73 9.14 2.35
CA PRO A 123 11.02 9.52 0.97
C PRO A 123 10.68 8.38 0.00
N LYS A 124 10.54 8.73 -1.28
CA LYS A 124 10.20 7.76 -2.34
C LYS A 124 11.46 7.02 -2.83
N CYS A 125 11.28 5.74 -3.17
CA CYS A 125 12.25 4.90 -3.87
C CYS A 125 11.88 4.67 -5.35
N GLU A 126 10.81 5.31 -5.83
CA GLU A 126 10.37 5.21 -7.22
C GLU A 126 11.46 5.75 -8.16
N GLY A 127 11.86 4.93 -9.13
CA GLY A 127 12.96 5.24 -10.06
C GLY A 127 14.37 4.98 -9.55
N LEU A 128 14.55 4.59 -8.27
CA LEU A 128 15.83 4.15 -7.73
C LEU A 128 16.04 2.64 -7.92
N SER A 129 17.30 2.23 -7.99
CA SER A 129 17.68 0.82 -7.99
C SER A 129 17.50 0.19 -6.61
N ASP A 130 17.57 -1.13 -6.54
CA ASP A 130 17.64 -1.83 -5.26
C ASP A 130 19.00 -1.52 -4.58
N GLY A 131 18.98 -1.26 -3.27
CA GLY A 131 20.18 -0.96 -2.49
C GLY A 131 20.07 0.31 -1.65
N PHE A 132 21.23 0.88 -1.30
CA PHE A 132 21.30 2.06 -0.45
C PHE A 132 21.48 3.34 -1.27
N HIS A 133 20.74 4.38 -0.91
CA HIS A 133 20.77 5.67 -1.59
C HIS A 133 20.90 6.81 -0.58
N ALA A 134 21.52 7.92 -0.98
CA ALA A 134 21.55 9.10 -0.15
C ALA A 134 20.11 9.57 0.12
N HIS A 135 19.86 10.11 1.33
CA HIS A 135 18.53 10.60 1.65
C HIS A 135 18.21 11.86 0.80
N PRO A 136 17.16 11.85 -0.04
CA PRO A 136 16.98 12.85 -1.10
C PRO A 136 16.74 14.28 -0.59
N MET A 137 16.22 14.42 0.63
CA MET A 137 15.99 15.72 1.28
C MET A 137 17.03 16.07 2.36
N LYS A 138 17.98 15.18 2.62
CA LYS A 138 19.02 15.34 3.65
C LYS A 138 20.38 15.00 3.03
N ASN A 139 20.69 15.68 1.94
CA ASN A 139 21.99 15.59 1.30
C ASN A 139 23.09 16.01 2.28
N ASP A 140 24.30 15.49 2.06
CA ASP A 140 25.45 15.76 2.93
C ASP A 140 25.11 15.55 4.41
N SER A 141 24.46 14.43 4.73
CA SER A 141 24.08 14.07 6.09
C SER A 141 24.36 12.58 6.37
N PRO A 142 24.29 12.14 7.63
CA PRO A 142 24.41 10.71 7.94
C PRO A 142 23.20 9.89 7.48
N TYR A 143 22.13 10.52 6.98
CA TYR A 143 20.89 9.81 6.62
C TYR A 143 20.99 9.19 5.22
N TYR A 144 20.55 7.95 5.12
CA TYR A 144 20.42 7.21 3.87
C TYR A 144 19.18 6.34 3.89
N ILE A 145 18.79 5.84 2.72
CA ILE A 145 17.59 5.02 2.55
C ILE A 145 17.94 3.69 1.91
N GLU A 146 17.12 2.69 2.18
CA GLU A 146 17.19 1.38 1.56
C GLU A 146 15.97 1.18 0.66
N CYS A 147 16.23 0.90 -0.61
CA CYS A 147 15.21 0.69 -1.63
C CYS A 147 15.22 -0.78 -2.07
N TYR A 148 14.03 -1.35 -2.27
CA TYR A 148 13.86 -2.67 -2.85
C TYR A 148 12.58 -2.71 -3.68
N LYS A 149 12.68 -3.07 -4.96
CA LYS A 149 11.58 -3.07 -5.94
C LYS A 149 10.77 -1.78 -5.89
N SER A 150 11.47 -0.65 -5.95
CA SER A 150 10.92 0.71 -5.89
C SER A 150 10.22 1.10 -4.58
N ARG A 151 10.34 0.30 -3.52
CA ARG A 151 9.77 0.55 -2.19
C ARG A 151 10.84 0.96 -1.18
N LEU A 152 10.45 1.82 -0.24
CA LEU A 152 11.31 2.27 0.86
C LEU A 152 11.30 1.23 1.98
N ILE A 153 12.34 0.40 2.07
CA ILE A 153 12.46 -0.60 3.13
C ILE A 153 12.83 0.06 4.46
N GLY A 154 13.70 1.06 4.43
CA GLY A 154 14.16 1.72 5.65
C GLY A 154 14.75 3.10 5.41
N VAL A 155 14.67 3.93 6.46
CA VAL A 155 15.45 5.15 6.60
C VAL A 155 16.46 4.90 7.70
N GLN A 156 17.74 5.03 7.38
CA GLN A 156 18.84 4.69 8.25
C GLN A 156 19.73 5.91 8.51
N ILE A 157 20.56 5.79 9.54
CA ILE A 157 21.54 6.80 9.93
C ILE A 157 22.88 6.11 10.05
N CYS A 158 23.91 6.69 9.43
CA CYS A 158 25.27 6.21 9.56
C CYS A 158 25.69 6.14 11.03
N PRO A 159 26.38 5.07 11.46
CA PRO A 159 26.88 4.98 12.81
C PRO A 159 27.94 6.07 13.06
N ILE A 160 28.10 6.46 14.32
CA ILE A 160 29.20 7.35 14.74
C ILE A 160 30.52 6.58 14.57
N GLY A 161 31.53 7.23 13.99
CA GLY A 161 32.86 6.66 13.82
C GLY A 161 33.48 6.28 15.15
N SER A 162 34.42 5.32 15.14
CA SER A 162 35.14 4.90 16.35
C SER A 162 35.93 6.03 17.03
N ASP A 163 36.25 7.09 16.28
CA ASP A 163 36.90 8.31 16.73
C ASP A 163 35.93 9.40 17.19
N GLY A 164 34.62 9.11 17.23
CA GLY A 164 33.57 10.03 17.61
C GLY A 164 33.10 10.96 16.50
N ARG A 165 33.59 10.81 15.26
CA ARG A 165 33.18 11.66 14.14
C ARG A 165 31.83 11.24 13.56
N ILE A 166 31.09 12.22 13.05
CA ILE A 166 29.89 11.98 12.27
C ILE A 166 30.32 11.43 10.90
N MET A 167 29.73 10.30 10.54
CA MET A 167 29.95 9.66 9.26
C MET A 167 28.82 10.06 8.31
N PHE A 168 29.15 10.31 7.05
CA PHE A 168 28.20 10.68 6.00
C PHE A 168 28.03 9.51 5.06
N PHE A 169 26.81 9.29 4.57
CA PHE A 169 26.60 8.26 3.56
C PHE A 169 27.05 8.79 2.20
N LEU A 170 28.02 8.13 1.58
CA LEU A 170 28.48 8.43 0.23
C LEU A 170 27.92 7.39 -0.73
N GLU A 171 27.05 7.83 -1.64
CA GLU A 171 26.35 6.95 -2.57
C GLU A 171 27.29 6.29 -3.59
N GLU A 172 28.34 6.99 -4.01
CA GLU A 172 29.39 6.47 -4.92
C GLU A 172 30.09 5.24 -4.33
N ASP A 173 30.30 5.25 -3.01
CA ASP A 173 30.99 4.20 -2.28
C ASP A 173 30.03 3.19 -1.62
N GLN A 174 28.72 3.47 -1.64
CA GLN A 174 27.69 2.71 -0.94
C GLN A 174 28.02 2.48 0.55
N LYS A 175 28.65 3.46 1.22
CA LYS A 175 29.11 3.32 2.61
C LYS A 175 29.15 4.63 3.38
N CYS A 176 29.21 4.51 4.70
CA CYS A 176 29.41 5.62 5.61
C CYS A 176 30.90 5.98 5.74
N THR A 177 31.25 7.23 5.47
CA THR A 177 32.64 7.73 5.48
C THR A 177 32.74 9.00 6.32
N ALA A 178 33.82 9.16 7.07
CA ALA A 178 34.07 10.39 7.83
C ALA A 178 34.34 11.55 6.87
N MET A 179 33.80 12.74 7.15
CA MET A 179 34.27 13.94 6.47
C MET A 179 35.74 14.18 6.83
N THR A 180 36.58 14.27 5.81
CA THR A 180 38.00 14.62 5.89
C THR A 180 38.21 16.13 5.95
#